data_AF-A0A6J0CTH7-F1
#
_entry.id   AF-A0A6J0CTH7-F1
#
_cell.length_a   1.000
_cell.length_b   1.000
_cell.length_c   1.000
_cell.angle_alpha   90.00
_cell.angle_beta   90.00
_cell.angle_gamma   90.00
#
_symmetry.space_group_name_H-M   'P 1'
#
loop_
_entity.id
_entity.type
_entity.pdbx_description
1 polymer ?
#
loop_
_entity_poly.entity_id
_entity_poly.type
_entity_poly.pdbx_seq_one_letter_code
_entity_poly.pdbx_strand_id
1 'polypeptide(L)'
;MLLGSCPPGSMRHRTLTSSPALWASIPCPRSELRLDLVLASGQSFRWREQSPEHWSGVLADQVWTLTQTEERLFCTVYREDKSQVGKPTLEELDALHKYFQLDVSLAQLYSQWASVDAHFQKVAQKFQGVRLLRQDPTECLFSFICSSNNNIARITTMVERLCQAFGPRLIQLDDVTYHGFPSLQALAGE
;
A
#
# COMPACT_ATOMS: atom_id res chain seq x y z
N MET A 1 -27.13 -14.76 19.44
CA MET A 1 -27.00 -13.54 18.62
C MET A 1 -26.41 -13.96 17.28
N LEU A 2 -27.01 -13.46 16.21
CA LEU A 2 -26.96 -14.00 14.85
C LEU A 2 -25.55 -13.97 14.26
N LEU A 3 -25.00 -15.16 13.96
CA LEU A 3 -23.89 -15.32 13.02
C LEU A 3 -24.43 -14.94 11.63
N GLY A 4 -24.11 -13.74 11.17
CA GLY A 4 -24.41 -13.30 9.81
C GLY A 4 -23.65 -14.18 8.82
N SER A 5 -24.36 -15.05 8.12
CA SER A 5 -23.85 -15.80 6.99
C SER A 5 -23.57 -14.83 5.83
N CYS A 6 -22.30 -14.67 5.48
CA CYS A 6 -21.86 -13.93 4.31
C CYS A 6 -22.41 -14.57 3.02
N PRO A 7 -22.80 -13.78 2.00
CA PRO A 7 -23.26 -14.32 0.74
C PRO A 7 -22.15 -15.08 0.00
N PRO A 8 -22.49 -16.18 -0.71
CA PRO A 8 -21.52 -16.98 -1.45
C PRO A 8 -20.95 -16.16 -2.61
N GLY A 9 -19.66 -15.80 -2.51
CA GLY A 9 -18.95 -15.04 -3.55
C GLY A 9 -18.12 -13.86 -3.05
N SER A 10 -18.21 -13.47 -1.77
CA SER A 10 -17.39 -12.40 -1.20
C SER A 10 -15.94 -12.86 -0.99
N MET A 11 -14.99 -12.16 -1.63
CA MET A 11 -13.56 -12.32 -1.34
C MET A 11 -13.26 -11.69 0.02
N ARG A 12 -12.24 -12.20 0.72
CA ARG A 12 -11.83 -11.71 2.04
C ARG A 12 -10.39 -11.21 1.99
N HIS A 13 -10.03 -10.34 2.92
CA HIS A 13 -8.62 -10.00 3.14
C HIS A 13 -7.83 -11.27 3.49
N ARG A 14 -6.76 -11.52 2.74
CA ARG A 14 -5.86 -12.65 2.93
C ARG A 14 -4.84 -12.28 3.99
N THR A 15 -4.51 -13.26 4.82
CA THR A 15 -3.27 -13.25 5.60
C THR A 15 -2.29 -14.25 5.03
N LEU A 16 -1.01 -14.12 5.37
CA LEU A 16 0.02 -15.08 4.95
C LEU A 16 -0.31 -16.50 5.44
N THR A 17 -0.97 -16.61 6.61
CA THR A 17 -1.38 -17.88 7.21
C THR A 17 -2.66 -18.46 6.57
N SER A 18 -3.61 -17.63 6.15
CA SER A 18 -4.89 -18.11 5.60
C SER A 18 -4.77 -18.69 4.19
N SER A 19 -3.83 -18.18 3.38
CA SER A 19 -3.74 -18.52 1.96
C SER A 19 -2.31 -18.48 1.41
N PRO A 20 -1.35 -19.20 2.02
CA PRO A 20 0.09 -19.08 1.72
C PRO A 20 0.45 -19.33 0.26
N ALA A 21 -0.32 -20.15 -0.46
CA ALA A 21 -0.09 -20.46 -1.86
C ALA A 21 -0.28 -19.24 -2.81
N LEU A 22 -0.99 -18.19 -2.36
CA LEU A 22 -1.30 -17.00 -3.15
C LEU A 22 -0.32 -15.84 -2.93
N TRP A 23 0.74 -16.07 -2.15
CA TRP A 23 1.74 -15.05 -1.83
C TRP A 23 3.03 -15.27 -2.62
N ALA A 24 3.59 -14.17 -3.09
CA ALA A 24 4.98 -14.09 -3.54
C ALA A 24 5.81 -13.30 -2.51
N SER A 25 7.13 -13.32 -2.67
CA SER A 25 8.02 -12.57 -1.79
C SER A 25 9.18 -11.93 -2.53
N ILE A 26 9.60 -10.76 -2.06
CA ILE A 26 10.75 -10.00 -2.53
C ILE A 26 11.77 -9.97 -1.37
N PRO A 27 13.06 -10.28 -1.60
CA PRO A 27 14.12 -10.03 -0.61
C PRO A 27 14.14 -8.54 -0.26
N CYS A 28 13.84 -8.21 0.99
CA CYS A 28 13.71 -6.84 1.44
C CYS A 28 13.87 -6.82 2.97
N PRO A 29 15.07 -6.56 3.49
CA PRO A 29 15.28 -6.50 4.93
C PRO A 29 14.56 -5.29 5.54
N ARG A 30 14.24 -5.36 6.84
CA ARG A 30 13.57 -4.26 7.55
C ARG A 30 14.38 -2.97 7.60
N SER A 31 15.70 -3.05 7.46
CA SER A 31 16.57 -1.88 7.30
C SER A 31 16.28 -1.10 6.02
N GLU A 32 15.80 -1.78 4.97
CA GLU A 32 15.43 -1.21 3.68
C GLU A 32 13.95 -0.81 3.66
N LEU A 33 13.04 -1.54 4.32
CA LEU A 33 11.61 -1.20 4.36
C LEU A 33 10.97 -1.50 5.70
N ARG A 34 10.21 -0.53 6.21
CA ARG A 34 9.24 -0.74 7.29
C ARG A 34 7.85 -0.31 6.84
N LEU A 35 6.99 -1.28 6.48
CA LEU A 35 5.62 -1.01 6.00
C LEU A 35 4.84 -0.10 6.97
N ASP A 36 4.94 -0.36 8.27
CA ASP A 36 4.28 0.40 9.33
C ASP A 36 4.73 1.86 9.40
N LEU A 37 6.03 2.11 9.19
CA LEU A 37 6.59 3.46 9.21
C LEU A 37 6.41 4.21 7.89
N VAL A 38 6.20 3.50 6.78
CA VAL A 38 6.07 4.12 5.45
C VAL A 38 4.60 4.34 5.09
N LEU A 39 3.76 3.31 5.16
CA LEU A 39 2.39 3.34 4.65
C LEU A 39 1.44 4.18 5.50
N ALA A 40 1.76 4.44 6.77
CA ALA A 40 1.00 5.30 7.66
C ALA A 40 1.59 6.73 7.82
N SER A 41 2.69 7.05 7.12
CA SER A 41 3.42 8.31 7.32
C SER A 41 2.84 9.54 6.61
N GLY A 42 1.73 9.37 5.87
CA GLY A 42 1.13 10.45 5.08
C GLY A 42 1.79 10.68 3.71
N GLN A 43 2.66 9.77 3.26
CA GLN A 43 3.12 9.74 1.87
C GLN A 43 2.01 9.27 0.92
N SER A 44 1.39 8.13 1.25
CA SER A 44 0.19 7.62 0.59
C SER A 44 -0.96 7.58 1.58
N PHE A 45 -2.17 7.74 1.04
CA PHE A 45 -3.42 7.70 1.79
C PHE A 45 -4.30 6.51 1.35
N ARG A 46 -3.68 5.49 0.75
CA ARG A 46 -4.39 4.38 0.09
C ARG A 46 -4.21 3.04 0.80
N TRP A 47 -3.52 3.02 1.93
CA TRP A 47 -3.15 1.81 2.67
C TRP A 47 -3.79 1.78 4.05
N ARG A 48 -4.31 0.60 4.43
CA ARG A 48 -4.91 0.33 5.74
C ARG A 48 -4.40 -1.00 6.28
N GLU A 49 -4.09 -1.04 7.57
CA GLU A 49 -3.84 -2.29 8.26
C GLU A 49 -5.18 -2.98 8.57
N GLN A 50 -5.59 -3.91 7.70
CA GLN A 50 -6.88 -4.62 7.79
C GLN A 50 -6.79 -5.85 8.70
N SER A 51 -5.58 -6.34 8.95
CA SER A 51 -5.25 -7.38 9.91
C SER A 51 -3.87 -7.08 10.47
N PRO A 52 -3.52 -7.55 11.68
CA PRO A 52 -2.24 -7.25 12.30
C PRO A 52 -1.05 -7.52 11.36
N GLU A 53 -0.22 -6.50 11.13
CA GLU A 53 0.92 -6.46 10.21
C GLU A 53 0.59 -6.69 8.72
N HIS A 54 -0.69 -6.61 8.33
CA HIS A 54 -1.16 -6.81 6.95
C HIS A 54 -1.80 -5.53 6.40
N TRP A 55 -1.07 -4.89 5.49
CA TRP A 55 -1.44 -3.63 4.88
C TRP A 55 -2.13 -3.89 3.55
N SER A 56 -3.39 -3.49 3.42
CA SER A 56 -4.14 -3.59 2.17
C SER A 56 -4.38 -2.22 1.56
N GLY A 57 -4.30 -2.13 0.23
CA GLY A 57 -4.41 -0.87 -0.49
C GLY A 57 -4.45 -1.06 -1.99
N VAL A 58 -4.56 0.05 -2.71
CA VAL A 58 -4.58 0.08 -4.18
C VAL A 58 -3.22 0.53 -4.70
N LEU A 59 -2.69 -0.21 -5.67
CA LEU A 59 -1.45 0.10 -6.38
C LEU A 59 -1.60 -0.39 -7.81
N ALA A 60 -1.29 0.49 -8.78
CA ALA A 60 -1.45 0.22 -10.22
C ALA A 60 -2.83 -0.36 -10.57
N ASP A 61 -3.90 0.28 -10.07
CA ASP A 61 -5.31 -0.11 -10.27
C ASP A 61 -5.66 -1.55 -9.84
N GLN A 62 -4.82 -2.16 -9.00
CA GLN A 62 -5.09 -3.46 -8.40
C GLN A 62 -5.09 -3.34 -6.88
N VAL A 63 -5.84 -4.22 -6.21
CA VAL A 63 -5.80 -4.32 -4.75
C VAL A 63 -4.71 -5.29 -4.34
N TRP A 64 -3.94 -4.88 -3.34
CA TRP A 64 -2.82 -5.63 -2.78
C TRP A 64 -3.01 -5.81 -1.29
N THR A 65 -2.47 -6.91 -0.76
CA THR A 65 -2.13 -7.02 0.66
C THR A 65 -0.64 -7.31 0.80
N LEU A 66 0.02 -6.56 1.68
CA LEU A 66 1.44 -6.61 1.95
C LEU A 66 1.68 -6.95 3.43
N THR A 67 2.68 -7.77 3.69
CA THR A 67 3.21 -8.02 5.04
C THR A 67 4.70 -8.30 4.95
N GLN A 68 5.44 -8.29 6.05
CA GLN A 68 6.90 -8.44 6.02
C GLN A 68 7.42 -9.30 7.18
N THR A 69 8.45 -10.09 6.89
CA THR A 69 9.31 -10.70 7.91
C THR A 69 10.53 -9.80 8.14
N GLU A 70 11.59 -10.32 8.78
CA GLU A 70 12.82 -9.56 8.94
C GLU A 70 13.54 -9.30 7.62
N GLU A 71 13.47 -10.26 6.69
CA GLU A 71 14.29 -10.30 5.46
C GLU A 71 13.48 -10.24 4.16
N ARG A 72 12.15 -10.37 4.23
CA ARG A 72 11.30 -10.48 3.03
C ARG A 72 10.03 -9.66 3.15
N LEU A 73 9.70 -8.99 2.05
CA LEU A 73 8.39 -8.41 1.79
C LEU A 73 7.51 -9.47 1.12
N PHE A 74 6.39 -9.82 1.73
CA PHE A 74 5.38 -10.71 1.17
C PHE A 74 4.26 -9.89 0.56
N CYS A 75 3.82 -10.30 -0.63
CA CYS A 75 2.75 -9.63 -1.36
C CYS A 75 1.76 -10.62 -1.97
N THR A 76 0.50 -10.23 -1.97
CA THR A 76 -0.58 -10.90 -2.70
C THR A 76 -1.44 -9.84 -3.37
N VAL A 77 -1.98 -10.17 -4.54
CA VAL A 77 -2.80 -9.28 -5.37
C VAL A 77 -4.17 -9.92 -5.58
N TYR A 78 -5.21 -9.09 -5.64
CA TYR A 78 -6.57 -9.53 -5.91
C TYR A 78 -6.94 -9.11 -7.32
N ARG A 79 -7.43 -10.09 -8.10
CA ARG A 79 -7.89 -9.91 -9.48
C ARG A 79 -9.37 -10.27 -9.51
N GLU A 80 -10.17 -9.49 -10.23
CA GLU A 80 -11.61 -9.73 -10.34
C GLU A 80 -11.91 -11.04 -11.08
N ASP A 81 -11.13 -11.36 -12.11
CA ASP A 81 -11.25 -12.61 -12.84
C ASP A 81 -10.76 -13.80 -12.00
N LYS A 82 -11.70 -14.68 -11.64
CA LYS A 82 -11.44 -15.91 -10.88
C LYS A 82 -10.53 -16.90 -11.63
N SER A 83 -10.41 -16.77 -12.95
CA SER A 83 -9.49 -17.58 -13.76
C SER A 83 -8.02 -17.22 -13.51
N GLN A 84 -7.75 -16.02 -12.98
CA GLN A 84 -6.41 -15.49 -12.73
C GLN A 84 -6.00 -15.53 -11.24
N VAL A 85 -6.65 -16.39 -10.44
CA VAL A 85 -6.29 -16.55 -9.03
C VAL A 85 -4.94 -17.28 -8.93
N GLY A 86 -3.94 -16.55 -8.47
CA GLY A 86 -2.58 -17.05 -8.33
C GLY A 86 -1.67 -16.02 -7.69
N LYS A 87 -0.39 -16.39 -7.51
CA LYS A 87 0.64 -15.47 -7.01
C LYS A 87 0.77 -14.23 -7.90
N PRO A 88 1.29 -13.11 -7.37
CA PRO A 88 1.75 -12.00 -8.20
C PRO A 88 2.69 -12.50 -9.32
N THR A 89 2.46 -12.03 -10.54
CA THR A 89 3.31 -12.22 -11.71
C THR A 89 4.59 -11.39 -11.57
N LEU A 90 5.58 -11.62 -12.44
CA LEU A 90 6.82 -10.85 -12.42
C LEU A 90 6.60 -9.36 -12.71
N GLU A 91 5.67 -9.01 -13.60
CA GLU A 91 5.33 -7.61 -13.92
C GLU A 91 4.67 -6.90 -12.73
N GLU A 92 3.76 -7.57 -12.03
CA GLU A 92 3.12 -7.03 -10.83
C GLU A 92 4.13 -6.86 -9.68
N LEU A 93 5.07 -7.81 -9.53
CA LEU A 93 6.18 -7.67 -8.57
C LEU A 93 7.11 -6.51 -8.93
N ASP A 94 7.38 -6.29 -10.21
CA ASP A 94 8.18 -5.15 -10.70
C ASP A 94 7.47 -3.80 -10.45
N ALA A 95 6.15 -3.74 -10.64
CA ALA A 95 5.36 -2.56 -10.27
C ALA A 95 5.48 -2.23 -8.77
N LEU A 96 5.40 -3.25 -7.91
CA LEU A 96 5.60 -3.11 -6.47
C LEU A 96 7.03 -2.67 -6.13
N HIS A 97 8.03 -3.26 -6.82
CA HIS A 97 9.45 -2.92 -6.67
C HIS A 97 9.72 -1.44 -6.99
N LYS A 98 9.14 -0.94 -8.09
CA LYS A 98 9.24 0.45 -8.53
C LYS A 98 8.51 1.42 -7.60
N TYR A 99 7.31 1.06 -7.13
CA TYR A 99 6.54 1.87 -6.17
C TYR A 99 7.32 2.09 -4.88
N PHE A 100 7.98 1.04 -4.40
CA PHE A 100 8.90 1.10 -3.26
C PHE A 100 10.35 1.39 -3.66
N GLN A 101 10.65 1.87 -4.87
CA GLN A 101 12.02 2.26 -5.28
C GLN A 101 13.14 1.32 -4.77
N LEU A 102 12.92 0.00 -4.81
CA LEU A 102 13.77 -0.97 -4.11
C LEU A 102 15.18 -1.12 -4.72
N ASP A 103 15.41 -0.52 -5.90
CA ASP A 103 16.75 -0.38 -6.50
C ASP A 103 17.68 0.57 -5.72
N VAL A 104 17.11 1.45 -4.89
CA VAL A 104 17.86 2.42 -4.09
C VAL A 104 18.18 1.80 -2.74
N SER A 105 19.48 1.62 -2.43
CA SER A 105 19.89 1.15 -1.10
C SER A 105 19.68 2.24 -0.05
N LEU A 106 18.64 2.06 0.76
CA LEU A 106 18.34 2.94 1.87
C LEU A 106 19.43 2.89 2.94
N ALA A 107 20.05 1.73 3.15
CA ALA A 107 21.17 1.60 4.09
C ALA A 107 22.36 2.51 3.72
N GLN A 108 22.67 2.64 2.42
CA GLN A 108 23.73 3.55 1.95
C GLN A 108 23.35 5.01 2.21
N LEU A 109 22.10 5.40 1.92
CA LEU A 109 21.61 6.75 2.19
C LEU A 109 21.62 7.08 3.68
N TYR A 110 21.15 6.16 4.52
CA TYR A 110 21.18 6.31 5.98
C TYR A 110 22.60 6.49 6.51
N SER A 111 23.56 5.72 6.00
CA SER A 111 24.99 5.86 6.36
C SER A 111 25.52 7.24 5.97
N GLN A 112 25.23 7.69 4.75
CA GLN A 112 25.64 9.01 4.27
C GLN A 112 25.04 10.15 5.13
N TRP A 113 23.73 10.14 5.36
CA TRP A 113 23.05 11.15 6.17
C TRP A 113 23.54 11.15 7.62
N ALA A 114 23.72 9.97 8.22
CA ALA A 114 24.26 9.84 9.58
C ALA A 114 25.70 10.35 9.70
N SER A 115 26.51 10.27 8.64
CA SER A 115 27.90 10.76 8.65
C SER A 115 28.02 12.28 8.71
N VAL A 116 26.99 13.01 8.25
CA VAL A 116 26.99 14.48 8.16
C VAL A 116 26.03 15.15 9.13
N ASP A 117 25.12 14.40 9.76
CA ASP A 117 24.15 14.89 10.73
C ASP A 117 24.00 13.93 11.93
N ALA A 118 24.53 14.36 13.08
CA ALA A 118 24.43 13.62 14.34
C ALA A 118 23.00 13.53 14.89
N HIS A 119 22.14 14.51 14.58
CA HIS A 119 20.72 14.44 14.93
C HIS A 119 20.04 13.33 14.12
N PHE A 120 20.25 13.31 12.81
CA PHE A 120 19.78 12.23 11.95
C PHE A 120 20.28 10.87 12.43
N GLN A 121 21.57 10.72 12.72
CA GLN A 121 22.15 9.46 13.22
C GLN A 121 21.41 8.92 14.45
N LYS A 122 21.06 9.80 15.40
CA LYS A 122 20.32 9.41 16.61
C LYS A 122 18.88 8.98 16.29
N VAL A 123 18.20 9.67 15.37
CA VAL A 123 16.82 9.36 14.97
C VAL A 123 16.76 8.06 14.16
N ALA A 124 17.70 7.87 13.24
CA ALA A 124 17.81 6.72 12.33
C ALA A 124 17.90 5.37 13.06
N GLN A 125 18.47 5.34 14.27
CA GLN A 125 18.51 4.13 15.11
C GLN A 125 17.11 3.61 15.49
N LYS A 126 16.12 4.51 15.60
CA LYS A 126 14.74 4.17 15.97
C LYS A 126 13.83 4.00 14.75
N PHE A 127 14.11 4.72 13.67
CA PHE A 127 13.28 4.79 12.47
C PHE A 127 14.04 4.32 11.24
N GLN A 128 14.39 3.02 11.22
CA GLN A 128 14.98 2.37 10.03
C GLN A 128 13.89 2.02 9.01
N GLY A 129 14.28 1.80 7.74
CA GLY A 129 13.35 1.36 6.70
C GLY A 129 12.32 2.42 6.26
N VAL A 130 12.50 3.70 6.63
CA VAL A 130 11.63 4.79 6.19
C VAL A 130 12.07 5.25 4.81
N ARG A 131 11.36 4.76 3.80
CA ARG A 131 11.60 5.07 2.40
C ARG A 131 10.54 6.02 1.84
N LEU A 132 10.94 6.76 0.79
CA LEU A 132 10.04 7.51 -0.08
C LEU A 132 9.35 6.63 -1.14
N LEU A 133 8.03 6.73 -1.25
CA LEU A 133 7.22 6.05 -2.28
C LEU A 133 7.30 6.77 -3.64
N ARG A 134 7.23 6.02 -4.74
CA ARG A 134 7.08 6.53 -6.10
C ARG A 134 5.63 6.39 -6.55
N GLN A 135 4.85 7.44 -6.32
CA GLN A 135 3.40 7.44 -6.57
C GLN A 135 3.07 7.85 -8.01
N ASP A 136 1.87 7.48 -8.45
CA ASP A 136 1.27 8.05 -9.67
C ASP A 136 1.12 9.58 -9.53
N PRO A 137 1.53 10.38 -10.54
CA PRO A 137 1.44 11.83 -10.45
C PRO A 137 0.03 12.37 -10.22
N THR A 138 -1.01 11.74 -10.78
CA THR A 138 -2.40 12.19 -10.65
C THR A 138 -2.90 11.90 -9.23
N GLU A 139 -2.74 10.66 -8.76
CA GLU A 139 -3.07 10.29 -7.39
C GLU A 139 -2.35 11.18 -6.38
N CYS A 140 -1.05 11.39 -6.57
CA CYS A 140 -0.22 12.22 -5.70
C CYS A 140 -0.74 13.66 -5.66
N LEU A 141 -0.89 14.31 -6.83
CA LEU A 141 -1.32 15.71 -6.93
C LEU A 141 -2.68 15.93 -6.23
N PHE A 142 -3.70 15.16 -6.59
CA PHE A 142 -5.05 15.37 -6.05
C PHE A 142 -5.16 14.96 -4.59
N SER A 143 -4.41 13.96 -4.13
CA SER A 143 -4.33 13.62 -2.70
C SER A 143 -3.75 14.75 -1.87
N PHE A 144 -2.69 15.42 -2.35
CA PHE A 144 -2.08 16.55 -1.64
C PHE A 144 -2.85 17.88 -1.82
N ILE A 145 -3.66 18.04 -2.87
CA ILE A 145 -4.66 19.12 -2.91
C ILE A 145 -5.63 18.97 -1.72
N CYS A 146 -6.05 17.74 -1.38
CA CYS A 146 -6.87 17.46 -0.20
C CYS A 146 -6.13 17.63 1.15
N SER A 147 -4.80 17.79 1.16
CA SER A 147 -4.00 17.84 2.39
C SER A 147 -3.82 19.22 3.01
N SER A 148 -4.14 20.28 2.29
CA SER A 148 -3.90 21.65 2.76
C SER A 148 -4.67 21.95 4.05
N ASN A 149 -3.95 22.39 5.09
CA ASN A 149 -4.48 22.69 6.44
C ASN A 149 -5.31 21.52 7.04
N ASN A 150 -4.75 20.33 6.99
CA ASN A 150 -5.44 19.09 7.35
C ASN A 150 -4.52 18.14 8.15
N ASN A 151 -5.08 17.06 8.72
CA ASN A 151 -4.31 16.00 9.38
C ASN A 151 -4.43 14.68 8.61
N ILE A 152 -3.45 13.79 8.78
CA ILE A 152 -3.35 12.51 8.03
C ILE A 152 -4.69 11.77 8.04
N ALA A 153 -5.33 11.59 9.20
CA ALA A 153 -6.59 10.86 9.31
C ALA A 153 -7.71 11.45 8.43
N ARG A 154 -7.89 12.78 8.48
CA ARG A 154 -8.92 13.46 7.68
C ARG A 154 -8.58 13.46 6.19
N ILE A 155 -7.30 13.57 5.82
CA ILE A 155 -6.86 13.46 4.42
C ILE A 155 -7.18 12.06 3.89
N THR A 156 -6.88 11.01 4.67
CA THR A 156 -7.17 9.65 4.24
C THR A 156 -8.65 9.44 3.97
N THR A 157 -9.53 9.92 4.86
CA THR A 157 -10.98 9.84 4.63
C THR A 157 -11.43 10.66 3.40
N MET A 158 -10.83 11.83 3.16
CA MET A 158 -11.15 12.62 1.97
C MET A 158 -10.76 11.91 0.68
N VAL A 159 -9.56 11.34 0.62
CA VAL A 159 -9.07 10.56 -0.53
C VAL A 159 -9.90 9.30 -0.73
N GLU A 160 -10.25 8.58 0.34
CA GLU A 160 -11.15 7.40 0.26
C GLU A 160 -12.51 7.78 -0.36
N ARG A 161 -13.12 8.87 0.09
CA ARG A 161 -14.40 9.35 -0.45
C ARG A 161 -14.29 9.80 -1.90
N LEU A 162 -13.18 10.46 -2.27
CA LEU A 162 -12.91 10.88 -3.65
C LEU A 162 -12.87 9.65 -4.58
N CYS A 163 -12.10 8.63 -4.21
CA CYS A 163 -12.03 7.37 -4.95
C CYS A 163 -13.38 6.64 -5.00
N GLN A 164 -14.14 6.64 -3.90
CA GLN A 164 -15.46 6.01 -3.88
C GLN A 164 -16.45 6.72 -4.83
N ALA A 165 -16.40 8.05 -4.90
CA ALA A 165 -17.34 8.84 -5.69
C ALA A 165 -17.01 8.84 -7.18
N PHE A 166 -15.74 8.90 -7.55
CA PHE A 166 -15.30 9.12 -8.93
C PHE A 166 -14.34 8.06 -9.49
N GLY A 167 -13.88 7.14 -8.64
CA GLY A 167 -12.96 6.08 -9.02
C GLY A 167 -13.68 4.80 -9.44
N PRO A 168 -13.13 4.03 -10.40
CA PRO A 168 -13.72 2.77 -10.82
C PRO A 168 -13.73 1.78 -9.64
N ARG A 169 -14.85 1.09 -9.42
CA ARG A 169 -14.90 0.00 -8.45
C ARG A 169 -13.98 -1.13 -8.93
N LEU A 170 -13.05 -1.57 -8.08
CA LEU A 170 -12.11 -2.65 -8.40
C LEU A 170 -12.61 -3.99 -7.86
N ILE A 171 -12.83 -4.05 -6.54
CA ILE A 171 -13.17 -5.29 -5.84
C ILE A 171 -13.72 -4.97 -4.46
N GLN A 172 -14.45 -5.92 -3.88
CA GLN A 172 -14.87 -5.88 -2.50
C GLN A 172 -14.24 -7.03 -1.73
N LEU A 173 -13.57 -6.70 -0.63
CA LEU A 173 -12.99 -7.64 0.32
C LEU A 173 -13.68 -7.45 1.67
N ASP A 174 -14.33 -8.49 2.17
CA ASP A 174 -15.20 -8.41 3.34
C ASP A 174 -16.27 -7.30 3.16
N ASP A 175 -16.27 -6.30 4.04
CA ASP A 175 -17.12 -5.11 4.03
C ASP A 175 -16.45 -3.87 3.41
N VAL A 176 -15.23 -3.99 2.90
CA VAL A 176 -14.47 -2.89 2.30
C VAL A 176 -14.51 -2.97 0.77
N THR A 177 -15.05 -1.92 0.13
CA THR A 177 -14.98 -1.78 -1.33
C THR A 177 -13.79 -0.92 -1.72
N TYR A 178 -12.90 -1.46 -2.55
CA TYR A 178 -11.77 -0.74 -3.10
C TYR A 178 -12.12 -0.15 -4.46
N HIS A 179 -11.68 1.09 -4.67
CA HIS A 179 -11.83 1.84 -5.91
C HIS A 179 -10.47 2.27 -6.42
N GLY A 180 -10.28 2.34 -7.74
CA GLY A 180 -9.12 2.98 -8.35
C GLY A 180 -9.07 4.48 -8.04
N PHE A 181 -7.96 5.14 -8.36
CA PHE A 181 -7.94 6.58 -8.32
C PHE A 181 -8.77 7.15 -9.48
N PRO A 182 -9.54 8.23 -9.30
CA PRO A 182 -10.31 8.82 -10.39
C PRO A 182 -9.41 9.26 -11.56
N SER A 183 -9.87 9.06 -12.79
CA SER A 183 -9.22 9.65 -13.96
C SER A 183 -9.40 11.17 -13.98
N LEU A 184 -8.57 11.87 -14.76
CA LEU A 184 -8.72 13.31 -14.94
C LEU A 184 -10.10 13.69 -15.50
N GLN A 185 -10.65 12.88 -16.40
CA GLN A 185 -11.99 13.08 -16.99
C GLN A 185 -13.07 13.02 -15.90
N ALA A 186 -13.02 11.99 -15.05
CA ALA A 186 -13.95 11.84 -13.94
C ALA A 186 -13.86 12.99 -12.93
N LEU A 187 -12.68 13.57 -12.72
CA LEU A 187 -12.47 14.73 -11.84
C LEU A 187 -12.88 16.06 -12.49
N ALA A 188 -12.83 16.16 -13.82
CA ALA A 188 -13.21 17.36 -14.57
C ALA A 188 -14.73 17.48 -14.79
N GLY A 189 -15.50 16.42 -14.54
CA GLY A 189 -16.95 16.40 -14.74
C GLY A 189 -17.37 16.13 -16.19
N GLU A 190 -16.50 15.45 -16.96
CA GLU A 190 -16.75 15.01 -18.33
C GLU A 190 -17.05 13.51 -18.43
#